data_AF-A0A150N5N3-F1
#
_entry.id   AF-A0A150N5N3-F1
#
_cell.length_a   1.000
_cell.length_b   1.000
_cell.length_c   1.000
_cell.angle_alpha   90.00
_cell.angle_beta   90.00
_cell.angle_gamma   90.00
#
_symmetry.space_group_name_H-M   'P 1'
#
loop_
_entity.id
_entity.type
_entity.pdbx_description
1 polymer ?
#
loop_
_entity_poly.entity_id
_entity_poly.type
_entity_poly.pdbx_seq_one_letter_code
_entity_poly.pdbx_strand_id
1 'polypeptide(L)'
;MDRFTVSSIVKVMNELFPKEASFVISDDKRYIYYQPSKQIDLKIRPGDKIKPESVTYKALTVQRKIAEQKDSRVFGVPYFGISVPILDDGNPKGCVTAILPRKPLLTMPYLTIRVMDRWLPVPFENVIYLEAQNRKTFVKSTYAEGYHIWLCRSSWVGANRTRTSYH
;
A
#
# COMPACT_ATOMS: atom_id res chain seq x y z
N MET A 1 -16.56 -17.40 -10.44
CA MET A 1 -16.74 -15.95 -10.27
C MET A 1 -17.73 -15.46 -11.31
N ASP A 2 -18.78 -14.73 -10.94
CA ASP A 2 -19.79 -14.24 -11.90
C ASP A 2 -19.34 -12.92 -12.60
N ARG A 3 -19.91 -12.62 -13.77
CA ARG A 3 -19.57 -11.42 -14.56
C ARG A 3 -19.99 -10.09 -13.91
N PHE A 4 -21.08 -10.06 -13.17
CA PHE A 4 -21.59 -8.87 -12.48
C PHE A 4 -20.66 -8.45 -11.33
N THR A 5 -20.14 -9.40 -10.57
CA THR A 5 -19.14 -9.16 -9.52
C THR A 5 -17.85 -8.61 -10.12
N VAL A 6 -17.38 -9.17 -11.24
CA VAL A 6 -16.18 -8.65 -11.93
C VAL A 6 -16.39 -7.19 -12.37
N SER A 7 -17.53 -6.86 -12.98
CA SER A 7 -17.83 -5.48 -13.39
C SER A 7 -17.86 -4.51 -12.20
N SER A 8 -18.40 -4.93 -11.07
CA SER A 8 -18.48 -4.11 -9.86
C SER A 8 -17.09 -3.84 -9.28
N ILE A 9 -16.24 -4.85 -9.21
CA ILE A 9 -14.85 -4.72 -8.75
C ILE A 9 -14.08 -3.77 -9.67
N VAL A 10 -14.20 -3.94 -11.00
CA VAL A 10 -13.53 -3.07 -11.98
C VAL A 10 -13.93 -1.61 -11.81
N LYS A 11 -15.22 -1.34 -11.56
CA LYS A 11 -15.69 0.03 -11.31
C LYS A 11 -15.02 0.65 -10.08
N VAL A 12 -15.01 -0.08 -8.95
CA VAL A 12 -14.37 0.37 -7.71
C VAL A 12 -12.87 0.60 -7.90
N MET A 13 -12.18 -0.30 -8.61
CA MET A 13 -10.74 -0.15 -8.87
C MET A 13 -10.41 1.08 -9.71
N ASN A 14 -11.25 1.40 -10.70
CA ASN A 14 -11.07 2.59 -11.54
C ASN A 14 -11.33 3.90 -10.78
N GLU A 15 -12.18 3.89 -9.75
CA GLU A 15 -12.42 5.06 -8.89
C GLU A 15 -11.32 5.24 -7.83
N LEU A 16 -10.75 4.15 -7.31
CA LEU A 16 -9.79 4.18 -6.19
C LEU A 16 -8.34 4.42 -6.60
N PHE A 17 -7.93 4.01 -7.81
CA PHE A 17 -6.52 4.02 -8.19
C PHE A 17 -6.24 4.95 -9.37
N PRO A 18 -5.10 5.67 -9.37
CA PRO A 18 -4.65 6.44 -10.52
C PRO A 18 -4.40 5.52 -11.72
N LYS A 19 -4.51 6.06 -12.95
CA LYS A 19 -4.42 5.35 -14.25
C LYS A 19 -3.08 4.65 -14.56
N GLU A 20 -2.22 4.52 -13.57
CA GLU A 20 -0.84 4.03 -13.67
C GLU A 20 -0.77 2.53 -13.36
N ALA A 21 -1.70 2.01 -12.57
CA ALA A 21 -1.77 0.59 -12.23
C ALA A 21 -2.51 -0.22 -13.30
N SER A 22 -1.95 -1.39 -13.61
CA SER A 22 -2.63 -2.45 -14.35
C SER A 22 -3.43 -3.32 -13.37
N PHE A 23 -4.56 -3.86 -13.80
CA PHE A 23 -5.39 -4.72 -12.96
C PHE A 23 -5.70 -6.04 -13.65
N VAL A 24 -5.69 -7.12 -12.87
CA VAL A 24 -6.14 -8.43 -13.34
C VAL A 24 -7.02 -9.08 -12.29
N ILE A 25 -8.11 -9.70 -12.73
CA ILE A 25 -9.02 -10.49 -11.90
C ILE A 25 -8.99 -11.92 -12.41
N SER A 26 -8.89 -12.89 -11.50
CA SER A 26 -8.91 -14.31 -11.81
C SER A 26 -9.98 -15.04 -10.99
N ASP A 27 -10.39 -16.22 -11.46
CA ASP A 27 -10.93 -17.25 -10.57
C ASP A 27 -9.77 -18.02 -9.89
N ASP A 28 -10.02 -19.25 -9.46
CA ASP A 28 -9.05 -20.16 -8.85
C ASP A 28 -8.02 -20.72 -9.85
N LYS A 29 -8.25 -20.61 -11.16
CA LYS A 29 -7.47 -21.30 -12.21
C LYS A 29 -7.05 -20.42 -13.39
N ARG A 30 -7.85 -19.43 -13.78
CA ARG A 30 -7.71 -18.64 -15.01
C ARG A 30 -7.99 -17.17 -14.76
N TYR A 31 -7.36 -16.32 -15.59
CA TYR A 31 -7.65 -14.90 -15.61
C TYR A 31 -9.00 -14.64 -16.30
N ILE A 32 -9.83 -13.81 -15.70
CA ILE A 32 -11.18 -13.46 -16.19
C ILE A 32 -11.19 -12.08 -16.82
N TYR A 33 -10.41 -11.16 -16.26
CA TYR A 33 -10.38 -9.77 -16.70
C TYR A 33 -8.97 -9.23 -16.61
N TYR A 34 -8.58 -8.44 -17.59
CA TYR A 34 -7.31 -7.73 -17.60
C TYR A 34 -7.51 -6.31 -18.11
N GLN A 35 -7.02 -5.34 -17.34
CA GLN A 35 -6.99 -3.92 -17.70
C GLN A 35 -5.53 -3.45 -17.67
N PRO A 36 -4.88 -3.29 -18.84
CA PRO A 36 -3.54 -2.74 -18.92
C PRO A 36 -3.53 -1.23 -18.63
N SER A 37 -2.42 -0.75 -18.09
CA SER A 37 -2.12 0.68 -17.96
C SER A 37 -1.12 1.13 -19.02
N LYS A 38 -0.94 2.44 -19.17
CA LYS A 38 0.09 2.99 -20.09
C LYS A 38 1.51 2.67 -19.64
N GLN A 39 1.73 2.46 -18.34
CA GLN A 39 3.07 2.27 -17.77
C GLN A 39 3.49 0.80 -17.77
N ILE A 40 2.54 -0.13 -17.64
CA ILE A 40 2.86 -1.55 -17.59
C ILE A 40 1.76 -2.38 -18.22
N ASP A 41 2.13 -3.27 -19.14
CA ASP A 41 1.24 -4.21 -19.80
C ASP A 41 1.90 -5.60 -19.81
N LEU A 42 1.33 -6.54 -19.05
CA LEU A 42 1.80 -7.93 -18.93
C LEU A 42 1.25 -8.84 -20.04
N LYS A 43 0.44 -8.29 -20.96
CA LYS A 43 -0.16 -9.00 -22.10
C LYS A 43 -1.00 -10.22 -21.70
N ILE A 44 -1.61 -10.18 -20.52
CA ILE A 44 -2.51 -11.23 -20.03
C ILE A 44 -3.82 -11.19 -20.83
N ARG A 45 -4.33 -12.34 -21.23
CA ARG A 45 -5.63 -12.45 -21.90
C ARG A 45 -6.65 -13.15 -20.99
N PRO A 46 -7.90 -12.68 -20.95
CA PRO A 46 -8.99 -13.47 -20.36
C PRO A 46 -9.02 -14.89 -20.92
N GLY A 47 -9.08 -15.89 -20.04
CA GLY A 47 -9.00 -17.31 -20.36
C GLY A 47 -7.62 -17.94 -20.15
N ASP A 48 -6.55 -17.14 -20.06
CA ASP A 48 -5.20 -17.64 -19.78
C ASP A 48 -5.17 -18.32 -18.40
N LYS A 49 -4.42 -19.42 -18.30
CA LYS A 49 -4.16 -20.08 -17.02
C LYS A 49 -3.29 -19.19 -16.13
N ILE A 50 -3.56 -19.21 -14.83
CA ILE A 50 -2.73 -18.51 -13.85
C ILE A 50 -1.34 -19.16 -13.85
N LYS A 51 -0.29 -18.36 -14.05
CA LYS A 51 1.08 -18.86 -14.07
C LYS A 51 1.53 -19.20 -12.63
N PRO A 52 2.11 -20.38 -12.37
CA PRO A 52 2.54 -20.78 -11.03
C PRO A 52 3.51 -19.80 -10.35
N GLU A 53 4.38 -19.19 -11.14
CA GLU A 53 5.37 -18.21 -10.67
C GLU A 53 4.78 -16.80 -10.43
N SER A 54 3.50 -16.58 -10.75
CA SER A 54 2.85 -15.28 -10.59
C SER A 54 2.50 -14.98 -9.13
N VAL A 55 2.41 -13.69 -8.80
CA VAL A 55 1.94 -13.23 -7.48
C VAL A 55 0.50 -13.70 -7.20
N THR A 56 -0.34 -13.73 -8.25
CA THR A 56 -1.73 -14.21 -8.19
C THR A 56 -1.80 -15.66 -7.74
N TYR A 57 -0.99 -16.55 -8.33
CA TYR A 57 -0.95 -17.96 -7.95
C TYR A 57 -0.57 -18.11 -6.47
N LYS A 58 0.52 -17.44 -6.06
CA LYS A 58 1.00 -17.49 -4.67
C LYS A 58 -0.06 -17.01 -3.67
N ALA A 59 -0.80 -15.95 -4.00
CA ALA A 59 -1.87 -15.43 -3.15
C ALA A 59 -3.05 -16.39 -3.02
N LEU A 60 -3.42 -17.08 -4.10
CA LEU A 60 -4.45 -18.12 -4.08
C LEU A 60 -4.00 -19.33 -3.26
N THR A 61 -2.76 -19.77 -3.41
CA THR A 61 -2.21 -20.93 -2.68
C THR A 61 -2.10 -20.68 -1.18
N VAL A 62 -1.59 -19.51 -0.78
CA VAL A 62 -1.40 -19.17 0.64
C VAL A 62 -2.67 -18.56 1.25
N GLN A 63 -3.69 -18.28 0.43
CA GLN A 63 -4.98 -17.71 0.84
C GLN A 63 -4.83 -16.40 1.64
N ARG A 64 -3.82 -15.60 1.30
CA ARG A 64 -3.59 -14.29 1.92
C ARG A 64 -3.07 -13.28 0.91
N LYS A 65 -3.12 -12.00 1.30
CA LYS A 65 -2.52 -10.91 0.52
C LYS A 65 -1.02 -11.16 0.33
N ILE A 66 -0.55 -11.06 -0.92
CA ILE A 66 0.86 -11.10 -1.28
C ILE A 66 1.22 -9.80 -2.00
N ALA A 67 2.38 -9.23 -1.68
CA ALA A 67 2.91 -8.03 -2.33
C ALA A 67 4.41 -8.22 -2.62
N GLU A 68 4.77 -8.51 -3.86
CA GLU A 68 6.12 -8.96 -4.24
C GLU A 68 6.60 -8.36 -5.56
N GLN A 69 7.91 -8.15 -5.64
CA GLN A 69 8.58 -7.83 -6.90
C GLN A 69 8.82 -9.13 -7.68
N LYS A 70 8.45 -9.13 -8.96
CA LYS A 70 8.73 -10.19 -9.91
C LYS A 70 9.69 -9.68 -10.98
N ASP A 71 10.61 -10.56 -11.38
CA ASP A 71 11.50 -10.32 -12.50
C ASP A 71 10.75 -10.54 -13.84
N SER A 72 11.46 -10.36 -14.95
CA SER A 72 10.91 -10.51 -16.29
C SER A 72 10.62 -11.96 -16.70
N ARG A 73 10.96 -12.98 -15.89
CA ARG A 73 10.84 -14.40 -16.31
C ARG A 73 9.39 -14.83 -16.49
N VAL A 74 8.46 -14.25 -15.74
CA VAL A 74 7.05 -14.68 -15.73
C VAL A 74 6.25 -14.06 -16.89
N PHE A 75 6.42 -12.77 -17.16
CA PHE A 75 5.61 -12.02 -18.14
C PHE A 75 6.44 -11.17 -19.14
N GLY A 76 7.76 -11.39 -19.21
CA GLY A 76 8.65 -10.65 -20.11
C GLY A 76 9.06 -9.26 -19.62
N VAL A 77 8.34 -8.70 -18.64
CA VAL A 77 8.65 -7.41 -18.01
C VAL A 77 8.66 -7.55 -16.48
N PRO A 78 9.61 -6.90 -15.77
CA PRO A 78 9.62 -6.90 -14.32
C PRO A 78 8.45 -6.05 -13.79
N TYR A 79 7.87 -6.46 -12.68
CA TYR A 79 6.70 -5.79 -12.11
C TYR A 79 6.59 -5.99 -10.61
N PHE A 80 5.90 -5.08 -9.93
CA PHE A 80 5.47 -5.26 -8.55
C PHE A 80 3.99 -5.66 -8.54
N GLY A 81 3.70 -6.85 -8.03
CA GLY A 81 2.32 -7.36 -7.94
C GLY A 81 1.80 -7.28 -6.51
N ILE A 82 0.57 -6.82 -6.35
CA ILE A 82 -0.19 -6.88 -5.10
C ILE A 82 -1.44 -7.72 -5.38
N SER A 83 -1.50 -8.93 -4.84
CA SER A 83 -2.59 -9.88 -5.05
C SER A 83 -3.36 -10.10 -3.76
N VAL A 84 -4.67 -9.94 -3.81
CA VAL A 84 -5.60 -10.19 -2.70
C VAL A 84 -6.56 -11.29 -3.14
N PRO A 85 -6.54 -12.48 -2.50
CA PRO A 85 -7.46 -13.55 -2.84
C PRO A 85 -8.87 -13.19 -2.34
N ILE A 86 -9.88 -13.60 -3.10
CA ILE A 86 -11.28 -13.56 -2.71
C ILE A 86 -11.62 -14.94 -2.16
N LEU A 87 -11.91 -14.97 -0.87
CA LEU A 87 -12.23 -16.20 -0.14
C LEU A 87 -13.74 -16.29 0.08
N ASP A 88 -14.27 -17.49 -0.04
CA ASP A 88 -15.63 -17.87 0.30
C ASP A 88 -15.54 -19.08 1.23
N ASP A 89 -15.93 -18.89 2.49
CA ASP A 89 -15.79 -19.89 3.56
C ASP A 89 -14.38 -20.51 3.63
N GLY A 90 -13.35 -19.65 3.59
CA GLY A 90 -11.94 -20.05 3.58
C GLY A 90 -11.41 -20.61 2.26
N ASN A 91 -12.27 -20.82 1.26
CA ASN A 91 -11.87 -21.35 -0.04
C ASN A 91 -11.64 -20.23 -1.07
N PRO A 92 -10.52 -20.21 -1.81
CA PRO A 92 -10.26 -19.20 -2.82
C PRO A 92 -11.20 -19.38 -4.02
N LYS A 93 -12.05 -18.37 -4.29
CA LYS A 93 -12.94 -18.30 -5.47
C LYS A 93 -12.36 -17.46 -6.59
N GLY A 94 -11.33 -16.67 -6.29
CA GLY A 94 -10.70 -15.77 -7.23
C GLY A 94 -9.62 -14.91 -6.58
N CYS A 95 -9.06 -14.02 -7.36
CA CYS A 95 -8.05 -13.08 -6.88
C CYS A 95 -8.13 -11.77 -7.66
N VAL A 96 -7.96 -10.66 -6.95
CA VAL A 96 -7.76 -9.34 -7.54
C VAL A 96 -6.28 -8.99 -7.41
N THR A 97 -5.64 -8.62 -8.51
CA THR A 97 -4.22 -8.28 -8.52
C THR A 97 -4.01 -6.92 -9.16
N ALA A 98 -3.35 -6.03 -8.42
CA ALA A 98 -2.79 -4.78 -8.93
C ALA A 98 -1.34 -5.01 -9.37
N ILE A 99 -0.98 -4.43 -10.51
CA ILE A 99 0.31 -4.57 -11.17
C ILE A 99 0.87 -3.16 -11.37
N LEU A 100 2.06 -2.94 -10.83
CA LEU A 100 2.75 -1.66 -10.84
C LEU A 100 4.14 -1.84 -11.45
N PRO A 101 4.69 -0.82 -12.14
CA PRO A 101 6.04 -0.91 -12.71
C PRO A 101 7.12 -0.98 -11.62
N ARG A 102 6.84 -0.44 -10.44
CA ARG A 102 7.74 -0.44 -9.28
C ARG A 102 6.93 -0.63 -8.01
N LYS A 103 7.57 -1.12 -6.94
CA LYS A 103 6.99 -1.12 -5.61
C LYS A 103 6.50 0.29 -5.31
N PRO A 104 5.20 0.49 -5.05
CA PRO A 104 4.71 1.82 -4.82
C PRO A 104 5.38 2.31 -3.53
N LEU A 105 5.94 3.51 -3.58
CA LEU A 105 6.35 4.26 -2.41
C LEU A 105 5.11 4.78 -1.68
N LEU A 106 4.05 3.94 -1.55
CA LEU A 106 2.94 4.23 -0.66
C LEU A 106 3.59 4.69 0.63
N THR A 107 3.31 5.93 1.01
CA THR A 107 3.66 6.49 2.31
C THR A 107 3.11 5.50 3.31
N MET A 108 3.96 4.57 3.77
CA MET A 108 3.66 3.80 4.95
C MET A 108 3.26 4.85 5.97
N PRO A 109 2.10 4.73 6.61
CA PRO A 109 1.75 5.69 7.61
C PRO A 109 2.95 5.69 8.59
N TYR A 110 3.43 6.89 8.89
CA TYR A 110 4.57 7.07 9.74
C TYR A 110 4.22 8.12 10.77
N LEU A 111 4.73 7.93 11.97
CA LEU A 111 4.68 8.91 13.02
C LEU A 111 6.00 9.67 13.01
N THR A 112 5.95 10.99 12.81
CA THR A 112 7.17 11.80 12.90
C THR A 112 7.47 12.07 14.37
N ILE A 113 8.63 11.64 14.84
CA ILE A 113 9.06 11.88 16.23
C ILE A 113 10.26 12.83 16.23
N ARG A 114 10.38 13.64 17.29
CA ARG A 114 11.58 14.44 17.53
C ARG A 114 12.56 13.63 18.35
N VAL A 115 13.73 13.34 17.77
CA VAL A 115 14.87 12.69 18.42
C VAL A 115 16.00 13.70 18.47
N MET A 116 16.43 14.10 19.66
CA MET A 116 17.38 15.21 19.85
C MET A 116 16.87 16.46 19.10
N ASP A 117 17.61 16.93 18.09
CA ASP A 117 17.27 18.10 17.26
C ASP A 117 16.88 17.74 15.82
N ARG A 118 16.41 16.50 15.58
CA ARG A 118 15.96 16.05 14.26
C ARG A 118 14.55 15.47 14.30
N TRP A 119 13.82 15.65 13.20
CA TRP A 119 12.55 14.99 12.93
C TRP A 119 12.81 13.68 12.20
N LEU A 120 12.36 12.57 12.78
CA LEU A 120 12.54 11.22 12.26
C LEU A 120 11.17 10.60 11.95
N PRO A 121 10.86 10.26 10.69
CA PRO A 121 9.67 9.48 10.37
C PRO A 121 9.85 8.04 10.84
N VAL A 122 8.92 7.55 11.66
CA VAL A 122 8.89 6.17 12.15
C VAL A 122 7.69 5.46 11.55
N PRO A 123 7.87 4.43 10.70
CA PRO A 123 6.77 3.61 10.20
C PRO A 123 5.97 2.98 11.34
N PHE A 124 4.64 2.92 11.22
CA PHE A 124 3.78 2.32 12.28
C PHE A 124 4.17 0.88 12.65
N GLU A 125 4.66 0.09 11.69
CA GLU A 125 5.14 -1.28 11.94
C GLU A 125 6.32 -1.37 12.93
N ASN A 126 7.07 -0.28 13.09
CA ASN A 126 8.21 -0.22 14.00
C ASN A 126 7.88 0.42 15.35
N VAL A 127 6.64 0.89 15.55
CA VAL A 127 6.20 1.46 16.83
C VAL A 127 5.91 0.32 17.80
N ILE A 128 6.60 0.31 18.94
CA ILE A 128 6.42 -0.68 20.00
C ILE A 128 5.28 -0.23 20.93
N TYR A 129 5.33 1.02 21.40
CA TYR A 129 4.25 1.60 22.20
C TYR A 129 4.23 3.12 22.12
N LEU A 130 3.09 3.69 22.52
CA LEU A 130 2.83 5.13 22.65
C LEU A 130 2.39 5.40 24.09
N GLU A 131 2.94 6.45 24.71
CA GLU A 131 2.57 6.87 26.06
C GLU A 131 2.30 8.37 26.10
N ALA A 132 1.26 8.78 26.84
CA ALA A 132 1.00 10.19 27.09
C ALA A 132 1.85 10.66 28.29
N GLN A 133 2.86 11.49 28.04
CA GLN A 133 3.72 12.05 29.08
C GLN A 133 3.78 13.57 28.93
N ASN A 134 3.49 14.32 30.00
CA ASN A 134 3.62 15.78 30.04
C ASN A 134 2.96 16.51 28.85
N ARG A 135 1.71 16.12 28.50
CA ARG A 135 0.94 16.65 27.36
C ARG A 135 1.57 16.41 25.97
N LYS A 136 2.55 15.52 25.86
CA LYS A 136 3.13 15.05 24.60
C LYS A 136 2.93 13.55 24.47
N THR A 137 2.98 13.05 23.24
CA THR A 137 2.98 11.61 22.98
C THR A 137 4.42 11.14 22.88
N PHE A 138 4.90 10.41 23.89
CA PHE A 138 6.14 9.68 23.80
C PHE A 138 5.94 8.45 22.92
N VAL A 139 6.94 8.17 22.09
CA VAL A 139 6.91 7.10 21.10
C VAL A 139 8.16 6.28 21.27
N LYS A 140 7.98 4.99 21.55
CA LYS A 140 9.06 4.01 21.53
C LYS A 140 8.94 3.19 20.25
N SER A 141 10.01 3.16 19.47
CA SER A 141 10.14 2.29 18.29
C SER A 141 11.27 1.29 18.47
N THR A 142 11.41 0.37 17.50
CA THR A 142 12.48 -0.64 17.48
C THR A 142 13.89 -0.06 17.42
N TYR A 143 14.06 1.16 16.87
CA TYR A 143 15.38 1.77 16.65
C TYR A 143 15.53 3.20 17.18
N ALA A 144 14.45 3.84 17.64
CA ALA A 144 14.48 5.21 18.14
C ALA A 144 13.39 5.46 19.19
N GLU A 145 13.58 6.50 20.00
CA GLU A 145 12.57 7.00 20.92
C GLU A 145 12.55 8.52 20.89
N GLY A 146 11.38 9.09 21.14
CA GLY A 146 11.20 10.54 21.07
C GLY A 146 9.76 10.95 21.24
N TYR A 147 9.52 12.24 21.08
CA TYR A 147 8.19 12.80 21.24
C TYR A 147 7.57 13.12 19.89
N HIS A 148 6.36 12.64 19.67
CA HIS A 148 5.50 13.16 18.62
C HIS A 148 4.90 14.49 19.10
N ILE A 149 5.01 15.52 18.26
CA ILE A 149 4.35 16.80 18.50
C ILE A 149 3.15 16.88 17.57
N TRP A 150 1.97 17.00 18.18
CA TRP A 150 0.81 17.51 17.47
C TRP A 150 1.09 18.94 17.04
N LEU A 151 1.33 19.15 15.74
CA LEU A 151 1.04 20.44 15.13
C LEU A 151 -0.48 20.53 15.07
N CYS A 152 -1.10 21.00 16.16
CA CYS A 152 -2.43 21.55 16.08
C CYS A 152 -2.33 22.72 15.08
N ARG A 153 -2.92 22.57 13.89
CA ARG A 153 -3.06 23.65 12.92
C ARG A 153 -4.03 24.69 13.50
N SER A 154 -3.55 25.52 14.41
CA SER A 154 -4.06 26.87 14.59
C SER A 154 -3.10 27.79 13.84
N SER A 155 -3.53 28.18 12.65
CA SER A 155 -3.01 29.33 11.92
C SER A 155 -2.80 30.52 12.85
N TRP A 156 -1.56 31.02 12.97
CA TRP A 156 -1.30 32.45 13.16
C TRP A 156 0.00 32.81 12.46
N VAL A 157 -0.19 33.48 11.32
CA VAL A 157 0.77 34.30 10.60
C VAL A 157 1.02 35.57 11.44
N GLY A 158 2.27 35.99 11.59
CA GLY A 158 2.63 37.29 12.17
C GLY A 158 3.89 37.18 13.02
N ALA A 159 5.08 37.33 12.43
CA ALA A 159 5.77 38.62 12.29
C ALA A 159 6.32 39.15 13.62
N ASN A 160 7.66 39.17 13.71
CA ASN A 160 8.51 40.10 14.47
C ASN A 160 7.87 40.91 15.61
N ARG A 161 8.40 40.75 16.83
CA ARG A 161 8.89 41.89 17.63
C ARG A 161 9.82 41.43 18.75
N THR A 162 11.10 41.75 18.53
CA THR A 162 12.05 42.38 19.47
C THR A 162 11.88 42.19 20.98
N ARG A 163 12.97 41.72 21.60
CA ARG A 163 13.45 42.05 22.94
C ARG A 163 12.97 43.42 23.45
N THR A 164 12.45 43.44 24.67
CA THR A 164 12.92 44.37 25.72
C THR A 164 12.53 43.82 27.08
N SER A 165 13.54 43.65 27.93
CA SER A 165 13.47 43.65 29.39
C SER A 165 12.82 44.92 29.91
N TYR A 166 12.14 44.88 31.07
CA TYR A 166 12.39 45.76 32.23
C TYR A 166 11.42 45.43 33.38
N HIS A 167 12.03 45.35 34.57
CA HIS A 167 11.52 45.36 35.95
C HIS A 167 10.63 44.23 36.47
#